data_AF-A0AAU8CSZ2-F1
#
_entry.id   AF-A0AAU8CSZ2-F1
#
_cell.length_a   1.000
_cell.length_b   1.000
_cell.length_c   1.000
_cell.angle_alpha   90.00
_cell.angle_beta   90.00
_cell.angle_gamma   90.00
#
_symmetry.space_group_name_H-M   'P 1'
#
loop_
_entity.id
_entity.type
_entity.pdbx_description
1 polymer ?
#
loop_
_entity_poly.entity_id
_entity_poly.type
_entity_poly.pdbx_seq_one_letter_code
_entity_poly.pdbx_strand_id
1 'polypeptide(L)'
;MSLADGTAAHQPDWWDERSYDYATQLTRRGWAWEFLRRNPAFQRDLIAAQEQVRYQASRPPLDVIESAADLSRWGVSFRGLARV
;
A
#
# COMPACT_ATOMS: atom_id res chain seq x y z
N MET A 1 -34.23 -0.82 2.28
CA MET A 1 -33.40 -2.04 2.35
C MET A 1 -31.97 -1.61 2.10
N SER A 2 -31.12 -1.68 3.13
CA SER A 2 -29.73 -1.22 3.11
C SER A 2 -28.83 -2.32 2.58
N LEU A 3 -27.93 -2.00 1.66
CA LEU A 3 -26.65 -2.69 1.53
C LEU A 3 -25.58 -1.62 1.70
N ALA A 4 -24.86 -1.72 2.80
CA ALA A 4 -23.68 -0.93 3.06
C ALA A 4 -22.69 -1.15 1.90
N ASP A 5 -22.52 -0.13 1.07
CA ASP A 5 -21.48 -0.11 0.05
C ASP A 5 -20.16 0.19 0.78
N GLY A 6 -19.56 -0.87 1.31
CA GLY A 6 -18.28 -0.82 1.99
C GLY A 6 -17.21 -0.38 1.00
N THR A 7 -16.90 0.93 0.98
CA THR A 7 -15.67 1.50 0.44
C THR A 7 -15.14 0.77 -0.80
N ALA A 8 -15.94 0.73 -1.87
CA ALA A 8 -15.39 0.39 -3.17
C ALA A 8 -14.34 1.46 -3.48
N ALA A 9 -13.06 1.08 -3.38
CA ALA A 9 -11.95 1.94 -3.78
C ALA A 9 -12.29 2.49 -5.17
N HIS A 10 -12.44 3.81 -5.28
CA HIS A 10 -12.79 4.50 -6.52
C HIS A 10 -11.75 4.11 -7.57
N GLN A 11 -12.07 3.14 -8.42
CA GLN A 11 -11.20 2.77 -9.51
C GLN A 11 -11.20 3.94 -10.48
N PRO A 12 -10.02 4.42 -10.90
CA PRO A 12 -9.95 5.48 -11.90
C PRO A 12 -10.71 5.07 -13.16
N ASP A 13 -11.40 6.03 -13.78
CA ASP A 13 -12.16 5.79 -15.00
C ASP A 13 -11.20 5.30 -16.10
N TRP A 14 -11.32 4.02 -16.45
CA TRP A 14 -10.34 3.34 -17.31
C TRP A 14 -10.30 3.88 -18.74
N TRP A 15 -11.36 4.56 -19.19
CA TRP A 15 -11.44 5.19 -20.50
C TRP A 15 -10.92 6.63 -20.51
N ASP A 16 -10.72 7.24 -19.35
CA ASP A 16 -10.20 8.60 -19.25
C ASP A 16 -8.68 8.57 -19.18
N GLU A 17 -8.03 8.98 -20.26
CA GLU A 17 -6.56 9.04 -20.34
C GLU A 17 -5.97 9.92 -19.23
N ARG A 18 -6.66 11.00 -18.84
CA ARG A 18 -6.19 11.93 -17.80
C ARG A 18 -6.10 11.27 -16.43
N SER A 19 -6.90 10.23 -16.19
CA SER A 19 -6.84 9.42 -14.97
C SER A 19 -5.49 8.69 -14.80
N TYR A 20 -4.65 8.65 -15.85
CA TYR A 20 -3.33 8.03 -15.85
C TYR A 20 -2.19 9.00 -16.18
N ASP A 21 -2.42 10.32 -16.22
CA ASP A 21 -1.37 11.31 -16.51
C ASP A 21 -0.15 11.15 -15.59
N TYR A 22 -0.37 10.76 -14.32
CA TYR A 22 0.70 10.49 -13.36
C TYR A 22 1.64 9.35 -13.78
N ALA A 23 1.15 8.40 -14.58
CA ALA A 23 1.92 7.24 -15.02
C ALA A 23 3.12 7.65 -15.90
N THR A 24 2.99 8.77 -16.62
CA THR A 24 4.08 9.34 -17.44
C THR A 24 5.27 9.81 -16.61
N GLN A 25 5.07 10.06 -15.32
CA GLN A 25 6.08 10.55 -14.38
C GLN A 25 6.69 9.44 -13.53
N LEU A 26 6.22 8.19 -13.68
CA LEU A 26 6.70 7.08 -12.88
C LEU A 26 8.09 6.64 -13.31
N THR A 27 9.00 6.60 -12.33
CA THR A 27 10.26 5.88 -12.47
C THR A 27 10.02 4.38 -12.60
N ARG A 28 11.05 3.61 -12.96
CA ARG A 28 11.00 2.14 -12.95
C ARG A 28 10.55 1.58 -11.59
N ARG A 29 11.00 2.19 -10.49
CA ARG A 29 10.57 1.81 -9.13
C ARG A 29 9.11 2.16 -8.89
N GLY A 30 8.65 3.31 -9.40
CA GLY A 30 7.23 3.69 -9.37
C GLY A 30 6.35 2.66 -10.08
N TRP A 31 6.74 2.23 -11.29
CA TRP A 31 6.05 1.15 -11.99
C TRP A 31 6.02 -0.17 -11.20
N ALA A 32 7.17 -0.59 -10.65
CA ALA A 32 7.22 -1.79 -9.82
C ALA A 32 6.24 -1.72 -8.63
N TRP A 33 6.14 -0.55 -7.99
CA TRP A 33 5.17 -0.33 -6.93
C TRP A 33 3.71 -0.38 -7.42
N GLU A 34 3.39 0.22 -8.56
CA GLU A 34 2.04 0.19 -9.13
C GLU A 34 1.56 -1.23 -9.45
N PHE A 35 2.45 -2.09 -9.97
CA PHE A 35 2.16 -3.50 -10.19
C PHE A 35 1.98 -4.25 -8.86
N LEU A 36 2.89 -4.02 -7.91
CA LEU A 36 2.84 -4.72 -6.63
C LEU A 36 1.57 -4.40 -5.84
N ARG A 37 1.21 -3.12 -5.69
CA ARG A 37 0.04 -2.70 -4.89
C ARG A 37 -1.30 -3.17 -5.45
N ARG A 38 -1.35 -3.56 -6.73
CA ARG A 38 -2.53 -4.14 -7.40
C ARG A 38 -2.53 -5.66 -7.42
N ASN A 39 -1.47 -6.32 -6.96
CA ASN A 39 -1.43 -7.77 -6.87
C ASN A 39 -2.33 -8.26 -5.71
N PRO A 40 -3.38 -9.08 -5.97
CA PRO A 40 -4.29 -9.52 -4.92
C PRO A 40 -3.62 -10.34 -3.80
N ALA A 41 -2.57 -11.10 -4.11
CA ALA A 41 -1.82 -11.84 -3.10
C ALA A 41 -1.00 -10.91 -2.21
N PHE A 42 -0.39 -9.86 -2.79
CA PHE A 42 0.27 -8.83 -2.00
C PHE A 42 -0.72 -8.08 -1.12
N GLN A 43 -1.90 -7.73 -1.64
CA GLN A 43 -2.93 -7.04 -0.86
C GLN A 43 -3.39 -7.87 0.34
N ARG A 44 -3.58 -9.19 0.19
CA ARG A 44 -3.91 -10.08 1.32
C ARG A 44 -2.82 -10.09 2.38
N ASP A 45 -1.56 -10.24 1.96
CA ASP A 45 -0.43 -10.24 2.90
C ASP A 45 -0.27 -8.88 3.59
N LEU A 46 -0.50 -7.79 2.85
CA LEU A 46 -0.45 -6.42 3.39
C LEU A 46 -1.56 -6.18 4.42
N ILE A 47 -2.78 -6.65 4.17
CA ILE A 47 -3.89 -6.57 5.13
C ILE A 47 -3.54 -7.36 6.40
N ALA A 48 -3.06 -8.60 6.25
CA ALA A 48 -2.63 -9.41 7.40
C ALA A 48 -1.48 -8.75 8.18
N ALA A 49 -0.55 -8.08 7.50
CA ALA A 49 0.52 -7.32 8.12
C ALA A 49 0.01 -6.08 8.88
N GLN A 50 -1.03 -5.41 8.35
CA GLN A 50 -1.67 -4.24 8.97
C GLN A 50 -2.43 -4.60 10.25
N GLU A 51 -3.02 -5.79 10.35
CA GLU A 51 -3.65 -6.28 11.58
C GLU A 51 -2.65 -6.43 12.74
N GLN A 52 -1.36 -6.59 12.43
CA GLN A 52 -0.28 -6.75 13.41
C GLN A 52 0.44 -5.45 13.75
N VAL A 53 -0.07 -4.31 13.24
CA VAL A 53 0.58 -3.01 13.39
C VAL A 53 0.49 -2.49 14.82
N ARG A 54 1.63 -2.02 15.33
CA ARG A 54 1.70 -1.13 16.49
C ARG A 54 1.99 0.28 16.01
N TYR A 55 1.14 1.22 16.37
CA TYR A 55 1.38 2.65 16.12
C TYR A 55 2.47 3.14 17.06
N GLN A 56 3.62 3.53 16.51
CA GLN A 56 4.77 3.92 17.33
C GLN A 56 4.70 5.40 17.73
N ALA A 57 4.43 6.26 16.74
CA ALA A 57 4.24 7.69 16.95
C ALA A 57 3.50 8.28 15.75
N SER A 58 2.38 8.96 15.99
CA SER A 58 1.79 9.84 14.98
C SER A 58 2.59 11.15 14.98
N ARG A 59 3.29 11.43 13.89
CA ARG A 59 3.99 12.71 13.71
C ARG A 59 3.58 13.33 12.39
N PRO A 60 2.64 14.30 12.39
CA PRO A 60 2.17 14.93 11.17
C PRO A 60 3.34 15.40 10.28
N PRO A 61 3.29 15.16 8.96
CA PRO A 61 2.16 14.64 8.19
C PRO A 61 2.13 13.11 8.02
N LEU A 62 2.98 12.35 8.73
CA LEU A 62 3.20 10.92 8.49
C LEU A 62 3.06 10.09 9.76
N ASP A 63 2.18 9.09 9.70
CA ASP A 63 2.11 8.06 10.73
C ASP A 63 3.14 6.97 10.44
N VAL A 64 4.01 6.72 11.42
CA VAL A 64 4.97 5.61 11.34
C VAL A 64 4.42 4.45 12.16
N ILE A 65 4.26 3.33 11.47
CA ILE A 65 3.75 2.09 12.01
C ILE A 65 4.82 1.02 11.99
N GLU A 66 4.76 0.12 12.96
CA GLU A 66 5.64 -1.04 13.02
C GLU A 66 4.80 -2.31 12.90
N SER A 67 5.26 -3.25 12.08
CA SER A 67 4.68 -4.58 11.99
C SER A 67 5.78 -5.61 12.10
N ALA A 68 5.49 -6.71 12.79
CA ALA A 68 6.37 -7.88 12.84
C ALA A 68 6.28 -8.73 11.57
N ALA A 69 5.33 -8.43 10.67
CA ALA A 69 5.14 -9.18 9.43
C ALA A 69 6.32 -8.98 8.47
N ASP A 70 6.78 -10.08 7.89
CA ASP A 70 7.81 -10.07 6.86
C ASP A 70 7.17 -10.03 5.46
N LEU A 71 7.33 -8.88 4.78
CA LEU A 71 6.89 -8.68 3.40
C LEU A 71 8.08 -8.67 2.41
N SER A 72 9.29 -9.01 2.85
CA SER A 72 10.52 -8.94 2.01
C SER A 72 10.45 -9.80 0.75
N ARG A 73 9.67 -10.88 0.75
CA ARG A 73 9.41 -11.72 -0.43
C ARG A 73 8.83 -10.96 -1.63
N TRP A 74 8.21 -9.81 -1.38
CA TRP A 74 7.63 -8.93 -2.40
C TRP A 74 8.63 -7.89 -2.94
N GLY A 75 9.89 -7.91 -2.49
CA GLY A 75 10.92 -6.97 -2.92
C GLY A 75 10.78 -5.57 -2.29
N VAL A 76 9.92 -5.42 -1.28
CA VAL A 76 9.82 -4.21 -0.46
C VAL A 76 10.83 -4.27 0.68
N SER A 77 11.43 -3.12 1.01
CA SER A 77 12.39 -2.99 2.10
C SER A 77 11.83 -2.06 3.16
N PHE A 78 11.74 -2.56 4.38
CA PHE A 78 11.38 -1.77 5.55
C PHE A 78 12.64 -1.51 6.37
N ARG A 79 12.68 -0.38 7.08
CA ARG A 79 13.74 -0.15 8.06
C ARG A 79 13.54 -1.15 9.19
N GLY A 80 14.52 -2.03 9.41
CA GLY A 80 14.52 -2.93 10.55
C GLY A 80 14.65 -2.14 11.85
N LEU A 81 13.94 -2.59 12.88
CA LEU A 81 14.21 -2.14 14.25
C LEU A 81 15.64 -2.54 14.61
N ALA A 82 16.53 -1.56 14.80
CA ALA A 82 17.82 -1.83 15.37
C ALA A 82 17.61 -2.38 16.78
N ARG A 83 17.91 -3.67 17.01
CA ARG A 83 18.02 -4.23 18.35
C ARG A 83 19.23 -3.57 19.02
N VAL A 84 18.96 -2.64 19.93
CA VAL A 84 19.93 -2.14 20.91
C VAL A 84 19.90 -3.05 22.12
#